data_AF-A0A5M3N3U2-F1
#
_entry.id   AF-A0A5M3N3U2-F1
#
_cell.length_a   1.000
_cell.length_b   1.000
_cell.length_c   1.000
_cell.angle_alpha   90.00
_cell.angle_beta   90.00
_cell.angle_gamma   90.00
#
_symmetry.space_group_name_H-M   'P 1'
#
loop_
_entity.id
_entity.type
_entity.pdbx_description
1 polymer ?
#
loop_
_entity_poly.entity_id
_entity_poly.type
_entity_poly.pdbx_seq_one_letter_code
_entity_poly.pdbx_strand_id
1 'polypeptide(L)'
;TSCTLLIFVLTMLLFPDAQMNAQLEIDCVVGAHRFPSFEDRPSLPYVEAVLREVMRWRPVTPLGIPHCAMEDDMYEGYFIPKGNILGALDWTLNF
;
A
#
# COMPACT_ATOMS: atom_id res chain seq x y z
N THR A 1 -6.67 8.02 -0.23
CA THR A 1 -6.04 8.51 -1.48
C THR A 1 -5.14 9.71 -1.22
N SER A 2 -5.62 10.82 -0.63
CA SER A 2 -4.79 12.02 -0.38
C SER A 2 -3.56 11.75 0.51
N CYS A 3 -3.73 11.01 1.62
CA CYS A 3 -2.62 10.63 2.50
C CYS A 3 -1.55 9.81 1.75
N THR A 4 -1.98 8.85 0.94
CA THR A 4 -1.10 8.02 0.12
C THR A 4 -0.30 8.86 -0.88
N LEU A 5 -0.92 9.87 -1.51
CA LEU A 5 -0.22 10.77 -2.43
C LEU A 5 0.84 11.62 -1.72
N LEU A 6 0.54 12.12 -0.52
CA LEU A 6 1.53 12.86 0.28
C LEU A 6 2.71 11.97 0.66
N ILE A 7 2.44 10.74 1.08
CA ILE A 7 3.48 9.75 1.39
C ILE A 7 4.27 9.41 0.13
N PHE A 8 3.61 9.22 -1.02
CA PHE A 8 4.29 8.97 -2.29
C PHE A 8 5.27 10.10 -2.62
N VAL A 9 4.85 11.36 -2.58
CA VAL A 9 5.73 12.51 -2.80
C VAL A 9 6.91 12.50 -1.81
N LEU A 10 6.65 12.27 -0.53
CA LEU A 10 7.69 12.14 0.48
C LEU A 10 8.68 11.01 0.15
N THR A 11 8.20 9.83 -0.23
CA THR A 11 9.06 8.69 -0.58
C THR A 11 9.88 8.95 -1.83
N MET A 12 9.33 9.61 -2.85
CA MET A 12 10.07 9.97 -4.05
C MET A 12 11.17 11.01 -3.77
N LEU A 13 10.96 11.88 -2.77
CA LEU A 13 11.99 12.82 -2.31
C LEU A 13 13.08 12.15 -1.46
N LEU A 14 12.72 11.16 -0.63
CA LEU A 14 13.68 10.42 0.21
C LEU A 14 14.49 9.39 -0.57
N PHE A 15 13.92 8.82 -1.64
CA PHE A 15 14.51 7.76 -2.46
C PHE A 15 14.54 8.17 -3.94
N PRO A 16 15.41 9.14 -4.32
CA PRO A 16 15.45 9.67 -5.68
C PRO A 16 15.78 8.62 -6.74
N ASP A 17 16.58 7.60 -6.40
CA ASP A 17 16.91 6.51 -7.33
C ASP A 17 15.67 5.70 -7.73
N ALA A 18 14.77 5.45 -6.77
CA ALA A 18 13.50 4.77 -7.04
C ALA A 18 12.57 5.63 -7.93
N GLN A 19 12.54 6.95 -7.68
CA GLN A 19 11.79 7.88 -8.52
C GLN A 19 12.32 7.89 -9.96
N MET A 20 13.65 7.95 -10.13
CA MET A 20 14.28 7.95 -11.45
C MET A 20 13.99 6.66 -12.21
N ASN A 21 14.11 5.50 -11.55
CA ASN A 21 13.83 4.21 -12.18
C ASN A 21 12.35 4.06 -12.59
N ALA A 22 11.42 4.57 -11.76
CA ALA A 22 10.00 4.57 -12.10
C ALA A 22 9.71 5.48 -13.31
N GLN A 23 10.36 6.64 -13.40
CA GLN A 23 10.24 7.52 -14.56
C GLN A 23 10.79 6.85 -15.83
N LEU A 24 11.96 6.20 -15.74
CA LEU A 24 12.56 5.48 -16.88
C LEU A 24 11.66 4.36 -17.39
N GLU A 25 11.02 3.59 -16.51
CA GLU A 25 10.06 2.56 -16.94
C GLU A 25 8.88 3.16 -17.70
N ILE A 26 8.31 4.26 -17.20
CA ILE A 26 7.22 4.99 -17.86
C ILE A 26 7.68 5.49 -19.24
N ASP A 27 8.84 6.13 -19.31
CA ASP A 27 9.36 6.70 -20.55
C ASP A 27 9.65 5.60 -21.59
N CYS A 28 10.11 4.41 -21.17
CA CYS A 28 10.35 3.26 -22.05
C CYS A 28 9.05 2.62 -22.57
N VAL A 29 8.01 2.51 -21.74
CA VAL A 29 6.78 1.78 -22.08
C VAL A 29 5.76 2.67 -22.78
N VAL A 30 5.59 3.90 -22.30
CA VAL A 30 4.57 4.84 -22.79
C VAL A 30 5.13 5.76 -23.87
N GLY A 31 6.41 6.15 -23.74
CA GLY A 31 7.07 7.13 -24.60
C GLY A 31 6.64 8.57 -24.30
N ALA A 32 7.23 9.53 -25.03
CA ALA A 32 7.04 10.97 -24.78
C ALA A 32 5.80 11.59 -25.48
N HIS A 33 5.06 10.81 -26.28
CA HIS A 33 4.03 11.34 -27.18
C HIS A 33 2.61 11.30 -26.62
N ARG A 34 2.39 10.58 -25.53
CA ARG A 34 1.08 10.43 -24.90
C ARG A 34 1.20 10.29 -23.40
N PHE A 35 0.11 10.53 -22.69
CA PHE A 35 0.03 10.24 -21.27
C PHE A 35 -0.18 8.72 -21.02
N PRO A 36 0.24 8.22 -19.84
CA PRO A 36 -0.07 6.85 -19.42
C PRO A 36 -1.58 6.61 -19.31
N SER A 37 -2.02 5.41 -19.63
CA SER A 37 -3.40 4.95 -19.43
C SER A 37 -3.45 3.69 -18.54
N PHE A 38 -4.64 3.27 -18.12
CA PHE A 38 -4.79 2.03 -17.35
C PHE A 38 -4.41 0.77 -18.13
N GLU A 39 -4.41 0.83 -19.47
CA GLU A 39 -4.01 -0.29 -20.33
C GLU A 39 -2.50 -0.55 -20.25
N ASP A 40 -1.70 0.46 -19.86
CA ASP A 40 -0.25 0.34 -19.71
C ASP A 40 0.16 -0.35 -18.41
N ARG A 41 -0.73 -0.40 -17.41
CA ARG A 41 -0.42 -0.88 -16.05
C ARG A 41 0.22 -2.28 -16.00
N PRO A 42 -0.23 -3.28 -16.79
CA PRO A 42 0.43 -4.60 -16.82
C PRO A 42 1.89 -4.56 -17.29
N SER A 43 2.25 -3.53 -18.06
CA SER A 43 3.59 -3.30 -18.61
C SER A 43 4.45 -2.39 -17.73
N LEU A 44 3.95 -1.92 -16.59
CA LEU A 44 4.64 -1.04 -15.64
C LEU A 44 4.85 -1.72 -14.26
N PRO A 45 5.54 -2.88 -14.21
CA PRO A 45 5.69 -3.64 -12.97
C PRO A 45 6.49 -2.89 -11.90
N TYR A 46 7.47 -2.06 -12.26
CA TYR A 46 8.26 -1.30 -11.29
C TYR A 46 7.44 -0.16 -10.68
N VAL A 47 6.67 0.58 -11.47
CA VAL A 47 5.74 1.60 -10.95
C VAL A 47 4.70 0.97 -10.02
N GLU A 48 4.16 -0.20 -10.38
CA GLU A 48 3.25 -0.94 -9.51
C GLU A 48 3.93 -1.37 -8.20
N ALA A 49 5.19 -1.82 -8.27
CA ALA A 49 5.98 -2.16 -7.09
C ALA A 49 6.22 -0.94 -6.18
N VAL A 50 6.56 0.22 -6.75
CA VAL A 50 6.72 1.48 -6.00
C VAL A 50 5.41 1.84 -5.28
N LEU A 51 4.27 1.78 -5.98
CA LEU A 51 2.97 2.08 -5.37
C LEU A 51 2.67 1.15 -4.19
N ARG A 52 2.91 -0.16 -4.35
CA ARG A 52 2.74 -1.15 -3.29
C ARG A 52 3.65 -0.89 -2.11
N GLU A 53 4.90 -0.55 -2.38
CA GLU A 53 5.90 -0.29 -1.35
C GLU A 53 5.58 0.97 -0.53
N VAL A 54 5.05 2.02 -1.17
CA VAL A 54 4.55 3.21 -0.48
C VAL A 54 3.44 2.85 0.51
N MET A 55 2.50 2.00 0.08
CA MET A 55 1.39 1.54 0.93
C MET A 55 1.84 0.58 2.03
N ARG A 56 2.86 -0.25 1.79
CA ARG A 56 3.46 -1.15 2.78
C ARG A 56 4.23 -0.37 3.85
N TRP A 57 5.04 0.59 3.43
CA TRP A 57 5.92 1.35 4.32
C TRP A 57 5.14 2.28 5.25
N ARG A 58 4.10 2.94 4.73
CA ARG A 58 3.21 3.84 5.48
C ARG A 58 1.76 3.59 5.07
N PRO A 59 1.11 2.56 5.62
CA PRO A 59 -0.31 2.31 5.34
C PRO A 59 -1.17 3.47 5.82
N VAL A 60 -2.25 3.76 5.10
CA VAL A 60 -3.20 4.84 5.45
C VAL A 60 -3.94 4.55 6.75
N THR A 61 -4.14 3.26 7.05
CA THR A 61 -4.78 2.76 8.27
C THR A 61 -3.81 1.83 9.01
N PRO A 62 -2.84 2.38 9.77
CA PRO A 62 -1.80 1.56 10.42
C PRO A 62 -2.34 0.50 11.40
N LEU A 63 -3.52 0.76 11.98
CA LEU A 63 -4.25 -0.13 12.90
C LEU A 63 -5.45 -0.80 12.20
N GLY A 64 -5.48 -0.79 10.87
CA GLY A 64 -6.60 -1.25 10.07
C GLY A 64 -7.91 -0.57 10.46
N ILE A 65 -9.02 -1.27 10.20
CA ILE A 65 -10.34 -0.90 10.70
C ILE A 65 -10.64 -1.87 11.85
N PRO A 66 -11.06 -1.38 13.03
CA PRO A 66 -11.45 -2.28 14.11
C PRO A 66 -12.62 -3.16 13.69
N HIS A 67 -12.48 -4.46 13.88
CA HIS A 67 -13.55 -5.45 13.68
C HIS A 67 -14.18 -5.81 15.02
N CYS A 68 -15.36 -6.42 15.01
CA CYS A 68 -16.05 -6.84 16.23
C CYS A 68 -16.49 -8.30 16.10
N ALA A 69 -16.24 -9.10 17.13
CA ALA A 69 -16.66 -10.50 17.17
C ALA A 69 -18.20 -10.59 17.19
N MET A 70 -18.80 -11.21 16.17
CA MET A 70 -20.25 -11.36 16.07
C MET A 70 -20.80 -12.50 16.96
N GLU A 71 -19.92 -13.43 17.34
CA GLU A 71 -20.17 -14.56 18.23
C GLU A 71 -18.92 -14.87 19.05
N ASP A 72 -19.06 -15.73 20.05
CA ASP A 72 -17.93 -16.20 20.85
C ASP A 72 -17.05 -17.12 20.00
N ASP A 73 -15.73 -16.93 20.04
CA ASP A 73 -14.77 -17.68 19.23
C ASP A 73 -13.51 -18.07 20.03
N MET A 74 -12.77 -19.05 19.53
CA MET A 74 -11.49 -19.52 20.06
C MET A 74 -10.42 -19.40 18.98
N TYR A 75 -9.48 -18.48 19.15
CA TYR A 75 -8.36 -18.26 18.23
C TYR A 75 -7.03 -18.54 18.92
N GLU A 76 -6.22 -19.47 18.41
CA GLU A 76 -4.89 -19.80 18.96
C GLU A 76 -4.89 -20.09 20.48
N GLY A 77 -5.98 -20.68 20.99
CA GLY A 77 -6.15 -20.97 22.42
C GLY A 77 -6.69 -19.80 23.25
N TYR A 78 -6.94 -18.63 22.66
CA TYR A 78 -7.55 -17.46 23.30
C TYR A 78 -9.05 -17.44 23.06
N PHE A 79 -9.82 -17.29 24.14
CA PHE A 79 -11.26 -17.07 24.08
C PHE A 79 -11.57 -15.61 23.75
N ILE A 80 -12.34 -15.39 22.69
CA ILE A 80 -12.78 -14.08 22.20
C ILE A 80 -14.29 -13.99 22.40
N PRO A 81 -14.78 -13.19 23.37
CA PRO A 81 -16.21 -13.00 23.57
C PRO A 81 -16.85 -12.21 22.42
N LYS A 82 -18.12 -12.51 22.15
CA LYS A 82 -19.00 -11.70 21.31
C LYS A 82 -19.00 -10.25 21.77
N GLY A 83 -18.91 -9.34 20.82
CA GLY A 83 -18.87 -7.90 21.07
C GLY A 83 -17.47 -7.35 21.32
N ASN A 84 -16.44 -8.19 21.42
CA ASN A 84 -15.06 -7.72 21.60
C ASN A 84 -14.52 -7.09 20.31
N ILE A 85 -13.77 -6.00 20.44
CA ILE A 85 -13.16 -5.28 19.32
C ILE A 85 -11.79 -5.89 19.03
N LEU A 86 -11.63 -6.34 17.79
CA LEU A 86 -10.40 -6.88 17.23
C LEU A 86 -9.69 -5.80 16.41
N GLY A 87 -8.52 -5.36 16.87
CA GLY A 87 -7.66 -4.45 16.11
C GLY A 87 -6.79 -5.21 15.11
N ALA A 88 -6.70 -4.71 13.88
CA ALA A 88 -5.78 -5.27 12.88
C ALA A 88 -4.47 -4.48 12.91
N LEU A 89 -3.36 -5.08 13.33
CA LEU A 89 -2.06 -4.39 13.35
C LEU A 89 -1.38 -4.41 11.97
N ASP A 90 -2.04 -3.83 10.96
CA ASP A 90 -1.59 -3.83 9.56
C ASP A 90 -0.15 -3.34 9.42
N TRP A 91 0.21 -2.24 10.07
CA TRP A 91 1.58 -1.74 10.01
C TRP A 91 2.59 -2.73 10.61
N THR A 92 2.26 -3.41 11.71
CA THR A 92 3.18 -4.37 12.35
C THR A 92 3.38 -5.63 11.52
N LEU A 93 2.37 -6.08 10.78
CA LEU A 93 2.49 -7.25 9.90
C LEU A 93 3.44 -7.01 8.71
N ASN A 94 3.65 -5.76 8.35
CA ASN A 94 4.46 -5.37 7.20
C ASN A 94 5.95 -5.19 7.51
N PHE A 95 6.39 -5.34 8.78
CA PHE A 95 7.78 -5.17 9.24
C PHE A 95 8.22 -6.31 10.15
#